data_AF-A0A3A4QEX2-F1
#
_entry.id   AF-A0A3A4QEX2-F1
#
_cell.length_a   1.000
_cell.length_b   1.000
_cell.length_c   1.000
_cell.angle_alpha   90.00
_cell.angle_beta   90.00
_cell.angle_gamma   90.00
#
_symmetry.space_group_name_H-M   'P 1'
#
loop_
_entity.id
_entity.type
_entity.pdbx_description
1 polymer ?
#
loop_
_entity_poly.entity_id
_entity_poly.type
_entity_poly.pdbx_seq_one_letter_code
_entity_poly.pdbx_strand_id
1 'polypeptide(L)'
;MLIYDDIFTWEGWGGALKLASGKCRLRIYDRARGSTATVAFLRPFIVVVSDVADSKMSVRSCAAHIATRVTLEFDIDPERMLWIEYYPQVTYGANKEHTIMEQFVAVDFSWYDGKALSPRLRQLKPPIVEVVREIMREGKPMETA
;
A
#
# COMPACT_ATOMS: atom_id res chain seq x y z
N MET A 1 -7.76 -4.06 -12.55
CA MET A 1 -9.00 -4.06 -11.74
C MET A 1 -8.69 -3.84 -10.28
N LEU A 2 -9.48 -3.04 -9.55
CA LEU A 2 -9.42 -2.94 -8.09
C LEU A 2 -10.06 -4.20 -7.49
N ILE A 3 -9.34 -4.93 -6.63
CA ILE A 3 -9.82 -6.20 -6.04
C ILE A 3 -10.03 -6.12 -4.52
N TYR A 4 -9.48 -5.10 -3.86
CA TYR A 4 -9.72 -4.82 -2.44
C TYR A 4 -9.53 -3.33 -2.16
N ASP A 5 -10.45 -2.72 -1.41
CA ASP A 5 -10.34 -1.34 -0.93
C ASP A 5 -11.06 -1.15 0.41
N ASP A 6 -10.38 -1.45 1.51
CA ASP A 6 -10.94 -1.31 2.85
C ASP A 6 -9.86 -1.09 3.92
N ILE A 7 -10.29 -0.98 5.17
CA ILE A 7 -9.43 -0.98 6.34
C ILE A 7 -8.93 -2.40 6.59
N PHE A 8 -7.62 -2.58 6.41
CA PHE A 8 -6.94 -3.82 6.74
C PHE A 8 -6.38 -3.75 8.16
N THR A 9 -6.75 -4.73 8.98
CA THR A 9 -6.26 -4.87 10.35
C THR A 9 -5.26 -6.02 10.41
N TRP A 10 -4.16 -5.85 11.15
CA TRP A 10 -3.26 -6.94 11.44
C TRP A 10 -3.08 -7.12 12.94
N GLU A 11 -2.93 -8.38 13.33
CA GLU A 11 -2.45 -8.72 14.66
C GLU A 11 -0.93 -8.71 14.65
N GLY A 12 -0.35 -7.96 15.58
CA GLY A 12 1.08 -7.98 15.82
C GLY A 12 1.50 -9.14 16.73
N TRP A 13 2.59 -8.94 17.46
CA TRP A 13 3.19 -9.97 18.31
C TRP A 13 2.81 -9.74 19.78
N GLY A 14 2.97 -10.75 20.65
CA GLY A 14 2.79 -10.56 22.10
C GLY A 14 1.42 -10.92 22.68
N GLY A 15 0.63 -11.74 21.97
CA GLY A 15 -0.57 -12.39 22.52
C GLY A 15 -1.58 -11.39 23.11
N ALA A 16 -1.90 -11.51 24.39
CA ALA A 16 -2.87 -10.66 25.08
C ALA A 16 -2.53 -9.15 25.03
N LEU A 17 -1.26 -8.79 24.90
CA LEU A 17 -0.81 -7.41 24.84
C LEU A 17 -0.99 -6.77 23.46
N LYS A 18 -1.24 -7.57 22.41
CA LYS A 18 -1.45 -7.13 21.02
C LYS A 18 -0.42 -6.11 20.54
N LEU A 19 0.85 -6.28 20.93
CA LEU A 19 1.92 -5.33 20.60
C LEU A 19 2.08 -5.24 19.08
N ALA A 20 2.34 -4.04 18.57
CA ALA A 20 2.47 -3.77 17.14
C ALA A 20 1.24 -4.15 16.27
N SER A 21 0.07 -4.39 16.86
CA SER A 21 -1.19 -4.52 16.11
C SER A 21 -1.65 -3.15 15.64
N GLY A 22 -2.26 -3.10 14.47
CA GLY A 22 -2.70 -1.84 13.89
C GLY A 22 -3.65 -2.04 12.74
N LYS A 23 -3.93 -0.93 12.05
CA LYS A 23 -4.75 -0.92 10.85
C LYS A 23 -4.30 0.14 9.87
N CYS A 24 -4.60 -0.08 8.61
CA CYS A 24 -4.29 0.86 7.54
C CYS A 24 -5.38 0.80 6.47
N ARG A 25 -5.43 1.80 5.60
CA ARG A 25 -6.20 1.66 4.36
C ARG A 25 -5.37 0.83 3.40
N LEU A 26 -5.92 -0.29 2.94
CA LEU A 26 -5.28 -1.18 1.98
C LEU A 26 -6.08 -1.16 0.69
N ARG A 27 -5.39 -0.94 -0.42
CA ARG A 27 -5.92 -1.03 -1.78
C ARG A 27 -5.08 -1.98 -2.59
N ILE A 28 -5.72 -2.99 -3.19
CA ILE A 28 -5.03 -3.97 -4.03
C ILE A 28 -5.62 -3.92 -5.43
N TYR A 29 -4.75 -3.71 -6.41
CA TYR A 29 -5.10 -3.73 -7.82
C TYR A 29 -4.43 -4.91 -8.50
N ASP A 30 -5.20 -5.67 -9.28
CA ASP A 30 -4.69 -6.73 -10.16
C ASP A 30 -4.76 -6.21 -11.61
N ARG A 31 -3.60 -5.96 -12.21
CA ARG A 31 -3.47 -5.48 -13.60
C ARG A 31 -3.54 -6.60 -14.64
N ALA A 32 -3.40 -7.85 -14.25
CA ALA A 32 -3.61 -8.98 -15.15
C ALA A 32 -5.11 -9.22 -15.37
N ARG A 33 -5.94 -9.00 -14.34
CA ARG A 33 -7.41 -9.08 -14.45
C ARG A 33 -7.98 -7.86 -15.16
N GLY A 34 -8.64 -8.10 -16.30
CA GLY A 34 -9.35 -7.09 -17.09
C GLY A 34 -8.53 -6.41 -18.18
N SER A 35 -7.27 -6.81 -18.38
CA SER A 35 -6.46 -6.34 -19.51
C SER A 35 -6.68 -7.24 -20.73
N THR A 36 -7.13 -6.66 -21.86
CA THR A 36 -7.13 -7.33 -23.18
C THR A 36 -5.75 -7.28 -23.85
N ALA A 37 -4.78 -6.59 -23.25
CA ALA A 37 -3.44 -6.47 -23.80
C ALA A 37 -2.66 -7.79 -23.67
N THR A 38 -1.96 -8.15 -24.74
CA THR A 38 -1.19 -9.40 -24.90
C THR A 38 0.11 -9.43 -24.09
N VAL A 39 0.45 -8.35 -23.38
CA VAL A 39 1.71 -8.19 -22.65
C VAL A 39 1.51 -8.54 -21.18
N ALA A 40 2.22 -9.56 -20.71
CA ALA A 40 2.24 -9.93 -19.31
C ALA A 40 2.94 -8.85 -18.47
N PHE A 41 2.25 -8.33 -17.45
CA PHE A 41 2.86 -7.46 -16.45
C PHE A 41 3.76 -8.30 -15.53
N LEU A 42 5.02 -7.87 -15.31
CA LEU A 42 5.95 -8.53 -14.39
C LEU A 42 5.44 -8.47 -12.94
N ARG A 43 4.98 -7.29 -12.51
CA ARG A 43 4.36 -7.05 -11.21
C ARG A 43 2.92 -6.59 -11.38
N PRO A 44 1.97 -7.50 -11.68
CA PRO A 44 0.58 -7.15 -11.92
C PRO A 44 -0.15 -6.70 -10.66
N PHE A 45 0.29 -7.13 -9.47
CA PHE A 45 -0.31 -6.74 -8.21
C PHE A 45 0.31 -5.45 -7.72
N ILE A 46 -0.51 -4.40 -7.65
CA ILE A 46 -0.11 -3.11 -7.07
C ILE A 46 -0.83 -3.00 -5.74
N VAL A 47 -0.06 -3.01 -4.66
CA VAL A 47 -0.56 -2.90 -3.29
C VAL A 47 -0.24 -1.52 -2.78
N VAL A 48 -1.28 -0.74 -2.47
CA VAL A 48 -1.16 0.61 -1.94
C VAL A 48 -1.68 0.62 -0.51
N VAL A 49 -0.83 1.05 0.41
CA VAL A 49 -1.14 1.17 1.84
C VAL A 49 -0.99 2.60 2.30
N SER A 50 -1.88 3.07 3.16
CA SER A 50 -1.75 4.39 3.80
C SER A 50 -2.21 4.36 5.24
N ASP A 51 -1.61 5.20 6.07
CA ASP A 51 -2.01 5.38 7.46
C ASP A 51 -3.47 5.82 7.58
N VAL A 52 -4.09 5.44 8.70
CA VAL A 52 -5.41 5.91 9.11
C VAL A 52 -5.32 6.50 10.51
N ALA A 53 -6.07 7.57 10.77
CA ALA A 53 -5.85 8.46 11.92
C ALA A 53 -5.96 7.76 13.30
N ASP A 54 -6.72 6.69 13.39
CA ASP A 54 -7.00 5.95 14.63
C ASP A 54 -6.22 4.64 14.75
N SER A 55 -5.22 4.43 13.89
CA SER A 55 -4.27 3.32 14.06
C SER A 55 -3.24 3.65 15.13
N LYS A 56 -2.97 2.67 16.01
CA LYS A 56 -1.90 2.77 17.02
C LYS A 56 -0.49 2.59 16.43
N MET A 57 -0.41 2.07 15.21
CA MET A 57 0.83 1.79 14.50
C MET A 57 0.79 2.41 13.11
N SER A 58 1.91 2.97 12.67
CA SER A 58 2.04 3.42 11.28
C SER A 58 2.38 2.25 10.36
N VAL A 59 1.93 2.37 9.11
CA VAL A 59 2.30 1.49 8.00
C VAL A 59 3.81 1.37 7.91
N ARG A 60 4.53 2.49 7.98
CA ARG A 60 5.98 2.51 7.87
C ARG A 60 6.69 1.66 8.93
N SER A 61 6.24 1.74 10.17
CA SER A 61 6.83 0.98 11.28
C SER A 61 6.54 -0.53 11.19
N CYS A 62 5.44 -0.90 10.53
CA CYS A 62 4.99 -2.28 10.40
C CYS A 62 5.06 -2.84 8.98
N ALA A 63 5.73 -2.16 8.03
CA ALA A 63 5.62 -2.43 6.59
C ALA A 63 5.86 -3.89 6.23
N ALA A 64 6.91 -4.50 6.78
CA ALA A 64 7.25 -5.90 6.54
C ALA A 64 6.19 -6.88 7.12
N HIS A 65 5.65 -6.58 8.29
CA HIS A 65 4.60 -7.39 8.90
C HIS A 65 3.31 -7.32 8.09
N ILE A 66 2.89 -6.11 7.72
CA ILE A 66 1.70 -5.89 6.90
C ILE A 66 1.88 -6.58 5.54
N ALA A 67 3.02 -6.41 4.88
CA ALA A 67 3.32 -7.06 3.61
C ALA A 67 3.22 -8.58 3.69
N THR A 68 3.81 -9.18 4.74
CA THR A 68 3.71 -10.62 5.01
C THR A 68 2.25 -11.07 5.15
N ARG A 69 1.46 -10.34 5.94
CA ARG A 69 0.05 -10.68 6.17
C ARG A 69 -0.78 -10.53 4.88
N VAL A 70 -0.57 -9.46 4.13
CA VAL A 70 -1.26 -9.21 2.87
C VAL A 70 -0.92 -10.29 1.84
N THR A 71 0.34 -10.66 1.66
CA THR A 71 0.70 -11.70 0.68
C THR A 71 0.12 -13.06 1.03
N LEU A 72 0.04 -13.40 2.33
CA LEU A 72 -0.56 -14.65 2.79
C LEU A 72 -2.09 -14.64 2.65
N GLU A 73 -2.75 -13.54 3.03
CA GLU A 73 -4.22 -13.47 3.07
C GLU A 73 -4.83 -13.36 1.67
N PHE A 74 -4.16 -12.68 0.74
CA PHE A 74 -4.62 -12.47 -0.62
C PHE A 74 -3.98 -13.41 -1.65
N ASP A 75 -3.17 -14.38 -1.21
CA ASP A 75 -2.44 -15.33 -2.07
C ASP A 75 -1.66 -14.62 -3.20
N ILE A 76 -0.88 -13.59 -2.81
CA ILE A 76 -0.08 -12.79 -3.74
C ILE A 76 1.37 -13.27 -3.69
N ASP A 77 1.88 -13.72 -4.84
CA ASP A 77 3.31 -13.96 -5.04
C ASP A 77 4.09 -12.65 -4.83
N PRO A 78 4.99 -12.58 -3.81
CA PRO A 78 5.74 -11.37 -3.52
C PRO A 78 6.60 -10.85 -4.68
N GLU A 79 7.11 -11.73 -5.56
CA GLU A 79 7.93 -11.31 -6.70
C GLU A 79 7.11 -10.59 -7.77
N ARG A 80 5.79 -10.83 -7.77
CA ARG A 80 4.80 -10.25 -8.68
C ARG A 80 4.06 -9.05 -8.08
N MET A 81 4.53 -8.55 -6.94
CA MET A 81 3.95 -7.44 -6.20
C MET A 81 4.79 -6.16 -6.29
N LEU A 82 4.12 -5.02 -6.51
CA LEU A 82 4.66 -3.70 -6.24
C LEU A 82 3.97 -3.13 -4.98
N TRP A 83 4.73 -2.98 -3.90
CA TRP A 83 4.25 -2.38 -2.66
C TRP A 83 4.52 -0.88 -2.61
N ILE A 84 3.48 -0.11 -2.28
CA ILE A 84 3.52 1.36 -2.27
C ILE A 84 2.94 1.87 -0.96
N GLU A 85 3.75 2.61 -0.21
CA GLU A 85 3.27 3.47 0.87
C GLU A 85 2.82 4.80 0.27
N TYR A 86 1.54 5.11 0.45
CA TYR A 86 0.91 6.33 -0.01
C TYR A 86 0.72 7.29 1.16
N TYR A 87 1.27 8.49 1.00
CA TYR A 87 1.11 9.58 1.94
C TYR A 87 0.30 10.68 1.25
N PRO A 88 -0.95 10.95 1.67
CA PRO A 88 -1.74 12.03 1.07
C PRO A 88 -1.12 13.39 1.35
N GLN A 89 -1.46 14.38 0.54
CA GLN A 89 -1.09 15.77 0.83
C GLN A 89 -1.69 16.19 2.17
N VAL A 90 -0.88 16.83 3.01
CA VAL A 90 -1.31 17.37 4.30
C VAL A 90 -0.92 18.83 4.40
N THR A 91 -1.86 19.66 4.82
CA THR A 91 -1.62 21.07 5.14
C THR A 91 -1.81 21.28 6.65
N TYR A 92 -0.83 21.93 7.29
CA TYR A 92 -0.79 22.13 8.74
C TYR A 92 -0.29 23.55 9.10
N GLY A 93 -0.34 23.88 10.39
CA GLY A 93 -0.05 25.22 10.91
C GLY A 93 -1.32 25.96 11.35
N ALA A 94 -1.18 26.97 12.21
CA ALA A 94 -2.33 27.69 12.77
C ALA A 94 -3.16 28.38 11.69
N ASN A 95 -2.52 28.74 10.57
CA ASN A 95 -3.11 29.41 9.41
C ASN A 95 -2.98 28.56 8.12
N LYS A 96 -2.77 27.24 8.24
CA LYS A 96 -2.57 26.32 7.10
C LYS A 96 -1.40 26.72 6.19
N GLU A 97 -0.34 27.25 6.77
CA GLU A 97 0.81 27.83 6.07
C GLU A 97 1.82 26.79 5.54
N HIS A 98 1.79 25.55 6.05
CA HIS A 98 2.74 24.51 5.65
C HIS A 98 2.04 23.38 4.90
N THR A 99 2.59 22.99 3.75
CA THR A 99 2.05 21.88 2.95
C THR A 99 3.13 20.83 2.69
N ILE A 100 2.82 19.59 3.06
CA ILE A 100 3.56 18.39 2.67
C ILE A 100 2.85 17.81 1.46
N MET A 101 3.53 17.80 0.32
CA MET A 101 2.99 17.25 -0.93
C MET A 101 2.74 15.75 -0.81
N GLU A 102 1.80 15.24 -1.61
CA GLU A 102 1.56 13.79 -1.70
C GLU A 102 2.84 13.03 -2.05
N GLN A 103 2.99 11.83 -1.51
CA GLN A 103 4.14 10.96 -1.80
C GLN A 103 3.70 9.54 -2.10
N PHE A 104 4.42 8.92 -3.04
CA PHE A 104 4.32 7.50 -3.34
C PHE A 104 5.70 6.88 -3.16
N VAL A 105 5.83 6.04 -2.14
CA VAL A 105 7.09 5.41 -1.79
C VAL A 105 6.98 3.93 -2.08
N ALA A 106 7.74 3.45 -3.04
CA ALA A 106 7.89 2.01 -3.23
C ALA A 106 8.70 1.42 -2.07
N VAL A 107 8.28 0.27 -1.58
CA VAL A 107 9.01 -0.47 -0.56
C VAL A 107 9.43 -1.82 -1.14
N ASP A 108 10.73 -2.01 -1.25
CA ASP A 108 11.32 -3.28 -1.66
C ASP A 108 11.65 -4.08 -0.39
N PHE A 109 11.21 -5.33 -0.34
CA PHE A 109 11.49 -6.24 0.78
C PHE A 109 12.46 -7.34 0.33
N SER A 110 13.23 -7.88 1.25
CA SER A 110 13.79 -9.23 1.10
C SER A 110 12.79 -10.24 1.68
N TRP A 111 12.71 -11.42 1.09
CA TRP A 111 11.77 -12.46 1.52
C TRP A 111 12.52 -13.70 1.99
N TYR A 112 12.08 -14.25 3.12
CA TYR A 112 12.60 -15.50 3.67
C TYR A 112 11.47 -16.26 4.35
N ASP A 113 11.28 -17.52 3.98
CA ASP A 113 10.25 -18.39 4.57
C ASP A 113 8.85 -17.73 4.60
N GLY A 114 8.45 -17.13 3.47
CA GLY A 114 7.17 -16.45 3.31
C GLY A 114 7.02 -15.12 4.07
N LYS A 115 8.09 -14.62 4.70
CA LYS A 115 8.07 -13.38 5.49
C LYS A 115 8.87 -12.28 4.83
N ALA A 116 8.28 -11.09 4.76
CA ALA A 116 8.98 -9.89 4.34
C ALA A 116 9.93 -9.40 5.44
N LEU A 117 11.08 -8.90 5.01
CA LEU A 117 12.17 -8.42 5.86
C LEU A 117 12.83 -7.19 5.22
N SER A 118 13.57 -6.44 6.04
CA SER A 118 14.48 -5.36 5.60
C SER A 118 13.86 -4.40 4.58
N PRO A 119 12.80 -3.66 4.95
CA PRO A 119 12.14 -2.72 4.05
C PRO A 119 13.10 -1.65 3.55
N ARG A 120 13.19 -1.50 2.22
CA ARG A 120 13.97 -0.46 1.55
C ARG A 120 13.05 0.49 0.84
N LEU A 121 13.03 1.74 1.30
CA LEU A 121 12.17 2.80 0.78
C LEU A 121 12.81 3.45 -0.45
N ARG A 122 12.02 3.63 -1.50
CA ARG A 122 12.42 4.33 -2.72
C ARG A 122 11.28 5.18 -3.23
N GLN A 123 11.52 6.49 -3.35
CA GLN A 123 10.54 7.40 -3.95
C GLN A 123 10.24 6.97 -5.39
N LEU A 124 8.96 6.86 -5.73
CA LEU A 124 8.55 6.65 -7.10
C LEU A 124 8.79 7.92 -7.89
N LYS A 125 9.33 7.74 -9.10
CA LYS A 125 9.63 8.83 -10.03
C LYS A 125 8.76 8.69 -11.27
N PRO A 126 8.57 9.77 -12.04
CA PRO A 126 7.94 9.68 -13.34
C PRO A 126 8.68 8.70 -14.27
N PRO A 127 7.97 7.97 -15.14
CA PRO A 127 6.51 8.00 -15.36
C PRO A 127 5.70 7.06 -14.44
N ILE A 128 6.35 6.34 -13.53
CA ILE A 128 5.70 5.28 -12.74
C ILE A 128 4.69 5.85 -11.76
N VAL A 129 5.01 6.99 -11.14
CA VAL A 129 4.12 7.62 -10.16
C VAL A 129 2.81 8.09 -10.79
N GLU A 130 2.84 8.52 -12.05
CA GLU A 130 1.67 8.90 -12.84
C GLU A 130 0.77 7.70 -13.09
N VAL A 131 1.36 6.57 -13.51
CA VAL A 131 0.63 5.31 -13.72
C VAL A 131 -0.06 4.86 -12.43
N VAL A 132 0.63 4.90 -11.29
CA VAL A 132 0.03 4.54 -9.98
C VAL A 132 -1.11 5.48 -9.61
N ARG A 133 -0.94 6.79 -9.85
CA ARG A 133 -1.97 7.81 -9.58
C ARG A 133 -3.22 7.57 -10.44
N GLU A 134 -3.06 7.24 -11.71
CA GLU A 134 -4.16 6.90 -12.62
C GLU A 134 -4.93 5.67 -12.13
N ILE A 135 -4.22 4.60 -11.79
CA ILE A 135 -4.82 3.37 -11.25
C ILE A 135 -5.66 3.66 -9.99
N MET A 136 -5.15 4.52 -9.11
CA MET A 136 -5.87 4.91 -7.89
C MET A 136 -7.07 5.81 -8.14
N ARG A 137 -7.17 6.46 -9.30
CA ARG A 137 -8.34 7.24 -9.72
C ARG A 137 -9.40 6.33 -10.35
N GLU A 138 -8.99 5.40 -11.21
CA GLU A 138 -9.88 4.43 -11.87
C GLU A 138 -10.64 3.53 -10.87
N GLY A 139 -10.05 3.26 -9.71
CA GLY A 139 -10.67 2.46 -8.64
C GLY A 139 -11.73 3.18 -7.80
N LYS A 140 -11.91 4.50 -7.95
CA LYS A 140 -12.96 5.22 -7.22
C LYS A 140 -14.28 5.18 -8.00
N PRO A 141 -15.41 4.71 -7.42
CA PRO A 141 -16.70 5.00 -8.00
C PRO A 141 -16.89 6.52 -8.07
N MET A 142 -17.39 7.00 -9.20
CA MET A 142 -17.69 8.41 -9.42
C MET A 142 -18.74 8.84 -8.38
N GLU A 143 -18.33 9.60 -7.36
CA GLU A 143 -19.29 10.31 -6.50
C GLU A 143 -19.97 11.36 -7.38
N THR A 144 -21.19 11.06 -7.81
CA THR A 144 -22.11 12.04 -8.40
C THR A 144 -22.47 13.06 -7.32
N ALA A 145 -22.06 14.31 -7.57
CA ALA A 145 -22.58 15.49 -6.90
C ALA A 145 -24.07 15.70 -7.21
#